data_AF-D8LYT9-F1
#
_entry.id   AF-D8LYT9-F1
#
_cell.length_a   1.000
_cell.length_b   1.000
_cell.length_c   1.000
_cell.angle_alpha   90.00
_cell.angle_beta   90.00
_cell.angle_gamma   90.00
#
_symmetry.space_group_name_H-M   'P 1'
#
loop_
_entity.id
_entity.type
_entity.pdbx_description
1 polymer ?
#
loop_
_entity_poly.entity_id
_entity_poly.type
_entity_poly.pdbx_seq_one_letter_code
_entity_poly.pdbx_strand_id
1 'polypeptide(L)'
;MFSRNRPVQYEYLDNTADIQVHAWGNTFEVAVEQCVLGMYGYISDSSHVDFDGDVTPIVIKAKGHDCLSLLYDVLNEFLCCNSTMDLLFCDVRCITPVAKDYSSVRLLGIGEKYSKEKHKQGTEVKAITYSNMQVLHKEDGVHIYVILDISRVCYKHANPTSFFQYSFSYPSETASQLLSLQITSIYPPDLPFDFPPNSLCFLYFHFH
;
A
#
# COMPACT_ATOMS: atom_id res chain seq x y z
N MET A 1 2.40 11.59 -21.06
CA MET A 1 3.33 10.50 -21.37
C MET A 1 3.44 9.65 -20.12
N PHE A 2 3.11 8.36 -20.20
CA PHE A 2 3.30 7.39 -19.11
C PHE A 2 4.77 7.43 -18.64
N SER A 3 4.99 7.55 -17.33
CA SER A 3 6.33 7.52 -16.75
C SER A 3 6.32 6.60 -15.55
N ARG A 4 7.00 5.47 -15.66
CA ARG A 4 7.21 4.52 -14.54
C ARG A 4 7.96 5.16 -13.37
N ASN A 5 8.73 6.22 -13.60
CA ASN A 5 9.58 6.88 -12.61
C ASN A 5 8.90 8.11 -11.98
N ARG A 6 7.60 8.03 -11.67
CA ARG A 6 6.99 9.08 -10.84
C ARG A 6 7.39 8.90 -9.37
N PRO A 7 7.60 9.98 -8.61
CA PRO A 7 7.80 9.86 -7.18
C PRO A 7 6.58 9.21 -6.54
N VAL A 8 6.81 8.24 -5.68
CA VAL A 8 5.78 7.65 -4.81
C VAL A 8 5.44 8.69 -3.76
N GLN A 9 4.19 9.14 -3.76
CA GLN A 9 3.70 10.20 -2.86
C GLN A 9 2.48 9.71 -2.07
N TYR A 10 2.63 8.51 -1.50
CA TYR A 10 1.67 7.97 -0.56
C TYR A 10 2.39 7.15 0.50
N GLU A 11 1.77 7.01 1.65
CA GLU A 11 2.18 6.17 2.76
C GLU A 11 0.96 5.55 3.44
N TYR A 12 1.20 4.56 4.29
CA TYR A 12 0.17 3.87 5.04
C TYR A 12 0.32 4.18 6.52
N LEU A 13 -0.79 4.57 7.14
CA LEU A 13 -0.88 4.84 8.58
C LEU A 13 -1.71 3.74 9.24
N ASP A 14 -1.19 3.20 10.34
CA ASP A 14 -1.88 2.17 11.12
C ASP A 14 -3.10 2.79 11.82
N ASN A 15 -4.28 2.24 11.52
CA ASN A 15 -5.51 2.49 12.27
C ASN A 15 -5.90 1.19 12.99
N THR A 16 -6.51 1.28 14.17
CA THR A 16 -6.69 0.14 15.10
C THR A 16 -7.43 -1.08 14.54
N ALA A 17 -8.11 -0.97 13.38
CA ALA A 17 -8.80 -2.08 12.73
C ALA A 17 -8.63 -2.17 11.20
N ASP A 18 -8.19 -1.08 10.55
CA ASP A 18 -8.21 -0.86 9.10
C ASP A 18 -6.89 -0.22 8.65
N ILE A 19 -6.73 0.06 7.36
CA ILE A 19 -5.59 0.81 6.86
C ILE A 19 -6.02 2.22 6.44
N GLN A 20 -5.24 3.23 6.83
CA GLN A 20 -5.42 4.58 6.31
C GLN A 20 -4.34 4.87 5.27
N VAL A 21 -4.77 5.18 4.05
CA VAL A 21 -3.90 5.67 2.98
C VAL A 21 -3.77 7.18 3.14
N HIS A 22 -2.54 7.66 3.24
CA HIS A 22 -2.20 9.07 3.17
C HIS A 22 -1.47 9.31 1.84
N ALA A 23 -2.05 10.12 0.96
CA ALA A 23 -1.46 10.48 -0.33
C ALA A 23 -1.32 11.99 -0.46
N TRP A 24 -0.32 12.45 -1.20
CA TRP A 24 -0.08 13.87 -1.40
C TRP A 24 0.34 14.20 -2.83
N GLY A 25 0.23 15.48 -3.18
CA GLY A 25 0.64 15.98 -4.48
C GLY A 25 0.60 17.49 -4.56
N ASN A 26 1.31 18.06 -5.53
CA ASN A 26 1.34 19.52 -5.73
C ASN A 26 -0.03 20.09 -6.13
N THR A 27 -0.91 19.24 -6.68
CA THR A 27 -2.30 19.59 -7.02
C THR A 27 -3.24 18.49 -6.53
N PHE A 28 -4.53 18.81 -6.43
CA PHE A 28 -5.57 17.85 -6.05
C PHE A 28 -5.58 16.64 -6.98
N GLU A 29 -5.44 16.86 -8.29
CA GLU A 29 -5.37 15.79 -9.29
C GLU A 29 -4.22 14.82 -9.01
N VAL A 30 -3.02 15.33 -8.72
CA VAL A 30 -1.86 14.49 -8.41
C VAL A 30 -2.08 13.73 -7.11
N ALA A 31 -2.64 14.36 -6.08
CA ALA A 31 -2.95 13.69 -4.83
C ALA A 31 -3.99 12.56 -5.03
N VAL A 32 -5.01 12.77 -5.87
CA VAL A 32 -5.98 11.73 -6.25
C VAL A 32 -5.31 10.58 -7.00
N GLU A 33 -4.45 10.87 -7.99
CA GLU A 33 -3.69 9.85 -8.72
C GLU A 33 -2.86 8.97 -7.77
N GLN A 34 -2.20 9.59 -6.79
CA GLN A 34 -1.37 8.91 -5.79
C GLN A 34 -2.22 8.14 -4.78
N CYS A 35 -3.40 8.63 -4.41
CA CYS A 35 -4.33 7.92 -3.54
C CYS A 35 -4.84 6.63 -4.20
N VAL A 36 -5.17 6.68 -5.51
CA VAL A 36 -5.55 5.48 -6.28
C VAL A 36 -4.39 4.47 -6.30
N LEU A 37 -3.15 4.92 -6.57
CA LEU A 37 -2.00 4.03 -6.48
C LEU A 37 -1.78 3.46 -5.09
N GLY A 38 -1.94 4.26 -4.03
CA GLY A 38 -1.79 3.80 -2.66
C GLY A 38 -2.75 2.66 -2.35
N MET A 39 -4.00 2.76 -2.83
CA MET A 39 -4.97 1.66 -2.75
C MET A 39 -4.49 0.41 -3.51
N TYR A 40 -4.05 0.55 -4.76
CA TYR A 40 -3.57 -0.59 -5.55
C TYR A 40 -2.29 -1.22 -5.01
N GLY A 41 -1.38 -0.43 -4.47
CA GLY A 41 -0.16 -0.91 -3.81
C GLY A 41 -0.46 -1.76 -2.57
N TYR A 42 -1.63 -1.57 -1.95
CA TYR A 42 -2.08 -2.40 -0.84
C TYR A 42 -2.73 -3.72 -1.32
N ILE A 43 -3.40 -3.66 -2.48
CA ILE A 43 -4.03 -4.83 -3.14
C ILE A 43 -2.96 -5.79 -3.69
N SER A 44 -1.94 -5.27 -4.35
CA SER A 44 -0.86 -6.05 -4.93
C SER A 44 0.40 -5.20 -5.13
N ASP A 45 1.56 -5.86 -5.16
CA ASP A 45 2.82 -5.19 -5.43
C ASP A 45 2.85 -4.61 -6.85
N SER A 46 2.62 -3.30 -6.95
CA SER A 46 2.57 -2.55 -8.20
C SER A 46 3.88 -2.56 -9.01
N SER A 47 5.02 -2.94 -8.40
CA SER A 47 6.32 -2.97 -9.09
C SER A 47 6.40 -4.04 -10.19
N HIS A 48 5.56 -5.07 -10.10
CA HIS A 48 5.47 -6.17 -11.07
C HIS A 48 4.33 -5.97 -12.07
N VAL A 49 3.59 -4.86 -11.98
CA VAL A 49 2.48 -4.54 -12.89
C VAL A 49 3.03 -3.74 -14.07
N ASP A 50 2.98 -4.33 -15.25
CA ASP A 50 3.39 -3.74 -16.53
C ASP A 50 2.21 -3.06 -17.24
N PHE A 51 2.52 -2.45 -18.38
CA PHE A 51 1.53 -1.90 -19.28
C PHE A 51 1.17 -2.96 -20.31
N ASP A 52 -0.10 -3.35 -20.35
CA ASP A 52 -0.69 -4.16 -21.42
C ASP A 52 -1.56 -3.26 -22.31
N GLY A 53 -1.10 -3.06 -23.56
CA GLY A 53 -1.76 -2.22 -24.56
C GLY A 53 -3.05 -2.79 -25.14
N ASP A 54 -3.31 -4.09 -24.95
CA ASP A 54 -4.53 -4.75 -25.41
C ASP A 54 -5.67 -4.61 -24.38
N VAL A 55 -5.32 -4.30 -23.13
CA VAL A 55 -6.27 -4.18 -22.01
C VAL A 55 -6.41 -2.73 -21.52
N THR A 56 -5.31 -1.99 -21.47
CA THR A 56 -5.25 -0.60 -21.01
C THR A 56 -4.50 0.26 -22.04
N PRO A 57 -4.58 1.60 -22.03
CA PRO A 57 -5.22 2.43 -21.03
C PRO A 57 -6.76 2.40 -21.10
N ILE A 58 -7.43 2.49 -19.95
CA ILE A 58 -8.88 2.71 -19.89
C ILE A 58 -9.20 4.07 -19.28
N VAL A 59 -10.29 4.69 -19.73
CA VAL A 59 -10.76 5.97 -19.19
C VAL A 59 -11.83 5.72 -18.14
N ILE A 60 -11.51 6.02 -16.90
CA ILE A 60 -12.43 6.03 -15.76
C ILE A 60 -13.07 7.41 -15.67
N LYS A 61 -14.39 7.43 -15.48
CA LYS A 61 -15.16 8.67 -15.30
C LYS A 61 -15.82 8.61 -13.94
N ALA A 62 -15.58 9.61 -13.12
CA ALA A 62 -16.20 9.74 -11.81
C ALA A 62 -16.96 11.06 -11.71
N LYS A 63 -17.97 11.08 -10.84
CA LYS A 63 -18.83 12.22 -10.57
C LYS A 63 -18.95 12.44 -9.07
N GLY A 64 -19.07 13.71 -8.69
CA GLY A 64 -19.25 14.11 -7.30
C GLY A 64 -20.25 15.25 -7.20
N HIS A 65 -20.70 15.51 -5.97
CA HIS A 65 -21.46 16.71 -5.62
C HIS A 65 -20.61 17.69 -4.78
N ASP A 66 -19.49 17.21 -4.28
CA ASP A 66 -18.46 17.94 -3.55
C ASP A 66 -17.11 17.22 -3.73
N CYS A 67 -16.06 17.79 -3.13
CA CYS A 67 -14.70 17.24 -3.22
C CYS A 67 -14.58 15.81 -2.67
N LEU A 68 -15.22 15.50 -1.54
CA LEU A 68 -15.10 14.19 -0.88
C LEU A 68 -15.85 13.09 -1.65
N SER A 69 -17.06 13.40 -2.11
CA SER A 69 -17.86 12.51 -2.94
C SER A 69 -17.19 12.22 -4.28
N LEU A 70 -16.55 13.21 -4.91
CA LEU A 70 -15.76 12.98 -6.12
C LEU A 70 -14.58 12.04 -5.85
N LEU A 71 -13.83 12.25 -4.77
CA LEU A 71 -12.71 11.39 -4.38
C LEU A 71 -13.19 9.95 -4.12
N TYR A 72 -14.29 9.81 -3.37
CA TYR A 72 -14.90 8.51 -3.11
C TYR A 72 -15.27 7.80 -4.41
N ASP A 73 -15.96 8.49 -5.32
CA ASP A 73 -16.42 7.91 -6.58
C ASP A 73 -15.25 7.50 -7.48
N VAL A 74 -14.19 8.32 -7.55
CA VAL A 74 -12.94 7.95 -8.24
C VAL A 74 -12.39 6.64 -7.70
N LEU A 75 -12.14 6.56 -6.39
CA LEU A 75 -11.56 5.36 -5.78
C LEU A 75 -12.48 4.15 -5.99
N ASN A 76 -13.80 4.34 -5.90
CA ASN A 76 -14.78 3.29 -6.02
C ASN A 76 -14.85 2.73 -7.45
N GLU A 77 -14.80 3.59 -8.47
CA GLU A 77 -14.76 3.15 -9.87
C GLU A 77 -13.49 2.34 -10.18
N PHE A 78 -12.35 2.77 -9.63
CA PHE A 78 -11.10 2.02 -9.72
C PHE A 78 -11.22 0.66 -8.99
N LEU A 79 -11.71 0.65 -7.75
CA LEU A 79 -11.93 -0.59 -7.00
C LEU A 79 -12.88 -1.55 -7.74
N CYS A 80 -13.97 -1.04 -8.33
CA CYS A 80 -14.87 -1.81 -9.19
C CYS A 80 -14.14 -2.44 -10.39
N CYS A 81 -13.21 -1.72 -11.04
CA CYS A 81 -12.40 -2.28 -12.13
C CYS A 81 -11.53 -3.45 -11.65
N ASN A 82 -10.98 -3.37 -10.45
CA ASN A 82 -10.28 -4.49 -9.84
C ASN A 82 -11.23 -5.66 -9.58
N SER A 83 -12.36 -5.44 -8.92
CA SER A 83 -13.28 -6.52 -8.51
C SER A 83 -14.04 -7.18 -9.65
N THR A 84 -14.29 -6.48 -10.76
CA THR A 84 -15.12 -6.99 -11.88
C THR A 84 -14.31 -7.45 -13.09
N MET A 85 -13.12 -6.87 -13.31
CA MET A 85 -12.30 -7.12 -14.49
C MET A 85 -10.89 -7.63 -14.14
N ASP A 86 -10.60 -7.84 -12.85
CA ASP A 86 -9.29 -8.24 -12.33
C ASP A 86 -8.16 -7.30 -12.77
N LEU A 87 -8.45 -6.01 -12.96
CA LEU A 87 -7.43 -5.05 -13.40
C LEU A 87 -6.57 -4.57 -12.24
N LEU A 88 -5.25 -4.53 -12.47
CA LEU A 88 -4.28 -3.83 -11.64
C LEU A 88 -3.73 -2.64 -12.42
N PHE A 89 -3.56 -1.49 -11.75
CA PHE A 89 -3.00 -0.30 -12.36
C PHE A 89 -1.63 0.03 -11.78
N CYS A 90 -0.65 0.24 -12.67
CA CYS A 90 0.70 0.70 -12.33
C CYS A 90 0.86 2.22 -12.48
N ASP A 91 0.01 2.89 -13.27
CA ASP A 91 -0.05 4.34 -13.36
C ASP A 91 -1.50 4.81 -13.54
N VAL A 92 -1.78 6.01 -13.03
CA VAL A 92 -3.09 6.66 -13.12
C VAL A 92 -2.85 8.14 -13.38
N ARG A 93 -3.56 8.69 -14.36
CA ARG A 93 -3.42 10.10 -14.79
C ARG A 93 -4.73 10.79 -14.94
N CYS A 94 -4.88 11.96 -14.31
CA CYS A 94 -6.00 12.83 -14.57
C CYS A 94 -5.84 13.44 -15.98
N ILE A 95 -6.82 13.19 -16.86
CA ILE A 95 -6.78 13.65 -18.26
C ILE A 95 -7.70 14.85 -18.51
N THR A 96 -8.49 15.24 -17.51
CA THR A 96 -9.25 16.48 -17.51
C THR A 96 -8.93 17.29 -16.27
N PRO A 97 -8.88 18.62 -16.35
CA PRO A 97 -8.90 19.46 -15.15
C PRO A 97 -10.15 19.11 -14.32
N VAL A 98 -9.99 19.02 -13.00
CA VAL A 98 -11.14 18.82 -12.11
C VAL A 98 -12.02 20.08 -12.18
N ALA A 99 -13.33 19.87 -12.35
CA ALA A 99 -14.26 20.98 -12.36
C ALA A 99 -14.24 21.70 -11.00
N LYS A 100 -14.40 23.04 -10.98
CA LYS A 100 -14.33 23.84 -9.74
C LYS A 100 -15.37 23.43 -8.69
N ASP A 101 -16.47 22.87 -9.14
CA ASP A 101 -17.58 22.34 -8.34
C ASP A 101 -17.41 20.85 -7.99
N TYR A 102 -16.29 20.23 -8.38
CA TYR A 102 -16.01 18.80 -8.22
C TYR A 102 -17.08 17.89 -8.85
N SER A 103 -17.79 18.38 -9.88
CA SER A 103 -18.90 17.65 -10.50
C SER A 103 -18.46 16.42 -11.28
N SER A 104 -17.28 16.45 -11.90
CA SER A 104 -16.77 15.33 -12.67
C SER A 104 -15.26 15.39 -12.89
N VAL A 105 -14.68 14.21 -13.11
CA VAL A 105 -13.29 14.03 -13.50
C VAL A 105 -13.15 12.81 -14.42
N ARG A 106 -12.13 12.84 -15.29
CA ARG A 106 -11.72 11.69 -16.09
C ARG A 106 -10.27 11.34 -15.79
N LEU A 107 -10.03 10.08 -15.49
CA LEU A 107 -8.72 9.51 -15.23
C LEU A 107 -8.41 8.42 -16.24
N LEU A 108 -7.14 8.30 -16.60
CA LEU A 108 -6.59 7.25 -17.43
C LEU A 108 -5.91 6.23 -16.51
N GLY A 109 -6.42 5.01 -16.46
CA GLY A 109 -5.79 3.89 -15.75
C GLY A 109 -4.92 3.09 -16.71
N ILE A 110 -3.67 2.83 -16.33
CA ILE A 110 -2.66 2.11 -17.11
C ILE A 110 -2.19 0.91 -16.29
N GLY A 111 -2.22 -0.27 -16.87
CA GLY A 111 -1.82 -1.50 -16.18
C GLY A 111 -2.13 -2.75 -16.99
N GLU A 112 -2.52 -3.83 -16.31
CA GLU A 112 -2.79 -5.13 -16.92
C GLU A 112 -3.77 -5.95 -16.07
N LYS A 113 -4.15 -7.14 -16.56
CA LYS A 113 -4.95 -8.10 -15.78
C LYS A 113 -4.11 -8.81 -14.74
N TYR A 114 -4.71 -9.07 -13.59
CA TYR A 114 -4.11 -9.85 -12.53
C TYR A 114 -3.79 -11.28 -12.99
N SER A 115 -2.54 -11.71 -12.80
CA SER A 115 -2.10 -13.09 -12.97
C SER A 115 -1.45 -13.58 -11.69
N LYS A 116 -1.88 -14.75 -11.19
CA LYS A 116 -1.31 -15.39 -9.99
C LYS A 116 0.16 -15.77 -10.14
N GLU A 117 0.64 -15.97 -11.37
CA GLU A 117 2.04 -16.33 -11.64
C GLU A 117 2.98 -15.13 -11.51
N LYS A 118 2.46 -13.93 -11.82
CA LYS A 118 3.24 -12.69 -11.90
C LYS A 118 3.07 -11.82 -10.66
N HIS A 119 1.84 -11.71 -10.16
CA HIS A 119 1.49 -10.74 -9.14
C HIS A 119 1.32 -11.42 -7.79
N LYS A 120 2.05 -10.91 -6.79
CA LYS A 120 1.86 -11.30 -5.41
C LYS A 120 0.56 -10.68 -4.89
N GLN A 121 -0.37 -11.52 -4.45
CA GLN A 121 -1.60 -11.03 -3.82
C GLN A 121 -1.28 -10.42 -2.46
N GLY A 122 -1.66 -9.15 -2.29
CA GLY A 122 -1.59 -8.44 -1.01
C GLY A 122 -2.86 -8.64 -0.21
N THR A 123 -3.45 -7.54 0.26
CA THR A 123 -4.69 -7.57 1.04
C THR A 123 -5.85 -7.11 0.16
N GLU A 124 -6.95 -7.84 0.20
CA GLU A 124 -8.18 -7.43 -0.48
C GLU A 124 -8.79 -6.20 0.20
N VAL A 125 -9.05 -5.17 -0.59
CA VAL A 125 -9.82 -3.99 -0.21
C VAL A 125 -11.29 -4.25 -0.53
N LYS A 126 -12.16 -4.18 0.47
CA LYS A 126 -13.60 -4.42 0.32
C LYS A 126 -14.36 -3.17 -0.08
N ALA A 127 -14.03 -2.04 0.55
CA ALA A 127 -14.73 -0.79 0.39
C ALA A 127 -13.85 0.40 0.74
N ILE A 128 -14.15 1.53 0.12
CA ILE A 128 -13.67 2.84 0.56
C ILE A 128 -14.65 3.38 1.59
N THR A 129 -14.17 4.04 2.64
CA THR A 129 -15.04 4.59 3.68
C THR A 129 -14.94 6.11 3.73
N TYR A 130 -16.07 6.76 4.04
CA TYR A 130 -16.10 8.19 4.38
C TYR A 130 -15.55 8.48 5.79
N SER A 131 -15.31 7.44 6.58
CA SER A 131 -14.81 7.59 7.95
C SER A 131 -13.45 8.26 7.93
N ASN A 132 -13.35 9.44 8.55
CA ASN A 132 -12.14 10.24 8.61
C ASN A 132 -11.52 10.53 7.21
N MET A 133 -12.35 10.60 6.17
CA MET A 133 -11.90 11.03 4.84
C MET A 133 -11.60 12.52 4.86
N GLN A 134 -10.40 12.91 4.45
CA GLN A 134 -9.96 14.30 4.49
C GLN A 134 -9.22 14.68 3.22
N VAL A 135 -9.45 15.91 2.77
CA VAL A 135 -8.67 16.59 1.74
C VAL A 135 -8.19 17.91 2.33
N LEU A 136 -6.90 18.00 2.61
CA LEU A 136 -6.27 19.14 3.27
C LEU A 136 -5.38 19.89 2.28
N HIS A 137 -5.65 21.18 2.12
CA HIS A 137 -4.77 22.09 1.37
C HIS A 137 -3.75 22.70 2.34
N LYS A 138 -2.49 22.30 2.20
CA LYS A 138 -1.35 22.78 2.99
C LYS A 138 -0.41 23.63 2.13
N GLU A 139 0.58 24.25 2.76
CA GLU A 139 1.59 25.07 2.06
C GLU A 139 2.46 24.24 1.10
N ASP A 140 2.70 22.96 1.43
CA ASP A 140 3.50 22.01 0.67
C ASP A 140 2.71 21.20 -0.37
N GLY A 141 1.39 21.37 -0.44
CA GLY A 141 0.54 20.74 -1.44
C GLY A 141 -0.82 20.31 -0.91
N VAL A 142 -1.44 19.38 -1.62
CA VAL A 142 -2.73 18.77 -1.24
C VAL A 142 -2.47 17.40 -0.64
N HIS A 143 -3.02 17.16 0.55
CA HIS A 143 -2.94 15.89 1.27
C HIS A 143 -4.32 15.25 1.35
N ILE A 144 -4.39 13.95 1.07
CA ILE A 144 -5.60 13.15 1.08
C ILE A 144 -5.40 12.02 2.09
N TYR A 145 -6.39 11.84 2.96
CA TYR A 145 -6.43 10.74 3.93
C TYR A 145 -7.71 9.94 3.70
N VAL A 146 -7.59 8.64 3.48
CA VAL A 146 -8.72 7.74 3.21
C VAL A 146 -8.54 6.44 3.98
N ILE A 147 -9.58 5.99 4.68
CA ILE A 147 -9.60 4.68 5.33
C ILE A 147 -10.20 3.66 4.37
N LEU A 148 -9.47 2.56 4.16
CA LEU A 148 -9.89 1.41 3.37
C LEU A 148 -10.35 0.28 4.30
N ASP A 149 -11.58 -0.21 4.10
CA ASP A 149 -12.06 -1.43 4.74
C ASP A 149 -11.42 -2.63 4.03
N ILE A 150 -10.71 -3.46 4.79
CA ILE A 150 -9.91 -4.56 4.26
C ILE A 150 -10.40 -5.91 4.79
N SER A 151 -10.35 -6.93 3.95
CA SER A 151 -10.52 -8.31 4.41
C SER A 151 -9.35 -8.67 5.32
N ARG A 152 -9.63 -9.07 6.57
CA ARG A 152 -8.62 -9.65 7.48
C ARG A 152 -8.19 -11.06 7.04
N VAL A 153 -7.71 -11.20 5.81
CA VAL A 153 -6.92 -12.35 5.37
C VAL A 153 -5.46 -11.92 5.45
N CYS A 154 -4.74 -12.56 6.36
CA CYS A 154 -3.42 -12.14 6.81
C CYS A 154 -2.36 -12.32 5.72
N TYR A 155 -1.86 -11.24 5.14
CA TYR A 155 -0.47 -11.17 4.67
C TYR A 155 0.12 -9.83 5.08
N LYS A 156 1.06 -9.87 6.04
CA LYS A 156 1.80 -8.69 6.48
C LYS A 156 2.53 -8.09 5.28
N HIS A 157 2.17 -6.87 4.89
CA HIS A 157 3.05 -6.03 4.09
C HIS A 157 4.30 -5.72 4.94
N ALA A 158 5.47 -6.08 4.43
CA ALA A 158 6.73 -5.62 4.99
C ALA A 158 6.94 -4.18 4.52
N ASN A 159 6.78 -3.22 5.44
CA ASN A 159 7.12 -1.83 5.20
C ASN A 159 8.66 -1.73 5.02
N PRO A 160 9.21 -1.10 3.97
CA PRO A 160 10.66 -1.02 3.78
C PRO A 160 11.40 -0.11 4.78
N THR A 161 10.71 0.47 5.77
CA THR A 161 11.26 1.56 6.58
C THR A 161 11.08 1.43 8.10
N SER A 162 10.60 0.31 8.65
CA SER A 162 10.53 0.12 10.11
C SER A 162 11.50 -0.95 10.62
N PHE A 163 12.72 -0.50 10.93
CA PHE A 163 13.61 -1.17 11.87
C PHE A 163 12.96 -1.16 13.28
N PHE A 164 12.97 -2.32 13.94
CA PHE A 164 12.67 -2.57 15.36
C PHE A 164 11.29 -2.16 15.91
N GLN A 165 10.42 -3.16 16.07
CA GLN A 165 9.71 -3.30 17.35
C GLN A 165 9.35 -4.77 17.61
N TYR A 166 10.06 -5.39 18.56
CA TYR A 166 9.63 -6.64 19.17
C TYR A 166 8.37 -6.35 20.01
N SER A 167 7.27 -7.05 19.75
CA SER A 167 6.12 -7.10 20.65
C SER A 167 6.20 -8.35 21.51
N PHE A 168 6.46 -8.15 22.81
CA PHE A 168 6.31 -9.15 23.85
C PHE A 168 4.82 -9.32 24.17
N SER A 169 4.32 -10.55 24.12
CA SER A 169 3.02 -10.94 24.62
C SER A 169 3.09 -11.13 26.13
N TYR A 170 2.34 -10.36 26.92
CA TYR A 170 2.06 -10.70 28.32
C TYR A 170 0.71 -11.42 28.42
N PRO A 171 0.63 -12.64 28.97
CA PRO A 171 -0.61 -13.18 29.48
C PRO A 171 -0.85 -12.63 30.90
N SER A 172 -1.99 -11.99 31.10
CA SER A 172 -2.51 -11.71 32.44
C SER A 172 -3.16 -12.96 33.01
N GLU A 173 -2.54 -13.59 34.02
CA GLU A 173 -3.21 -14.02 35.26
C GLU A 173 -2.22 -14.68 36.25
N THR A 174 -2.29 -14.19 37.49
CA THR A 174 -2.03 -14.84 38.79
C THR A 174 -0.65 -15.47 39.12
N ALA A 175 0.10 -14.67 39.89
CA ALA A 175 0.77 -14.99 41.16
C ALA A 175 1.76 -16.17 41.29
N SER A 176 2.97 -15.80 41.69
CA SER A 176 3.90 -16.54 42.55
C SER A 176 4.67 -17.70 41.92
N GLN A 177 5.92 -17.44 41.53
CA GLN A 177 7.09 -18.20 42.01
C GLN A 177 8.40 -17.58 41.50
N LEU A 178 9.29 -17.30 42.44
CA LEU A 178 10.71 -17.06 42.22
C LEU A 178 11.34 -18.34 41.65
N LEU A 179 12.12 -18.24 40.57
CA LEU A 179 13.31 -19.06 40.42
C LEU A 179 14.31 -18.37 39.48
N SER A 180 15.45 -18.03 40.06
CA SER A 180 16.73 -17.79 39.40
C SER A 180 17.03 -18.86 38.36
N LEU A 181 17.59 -18.51 37.20
CA LEU A 181 18.52 -19.37 36.46
C LEU A 181 19.37 -18.57 35.47
N GLN A 182 20.65 -18.91 35.49
CA GLN A 182 21.79 -18.25 34.87
C GLN A 182 21.84 -18.49 33.36
N ILE A 183 22.25 -17.49 32.58
CA ILE A 183 22.61 -17.67 31.17
C ILE A 183 24.05 -18.20 31.12
N THR A 184 24.19 -19.52 30.97
CA THR A 184 25.45 -20.13 30.53
C THR A 184 25.53 -20.08 29.01
N SER A 185 26.52 -19.34 28.52
CA SER A 185 26.97 -19.35 27.13
C SER A 185 27.44 -20.75 26.74
N ILE A 186 26.94 -21.28 25.63
CA ILE A 186 27.50 -22.47 24.98
C ILE A 186 27.95 -22.03 23.59
N TYR A 187 29.26 -21.76 23.44
CA TYR A 187 29.94 -21.78 22.15
C TYR A 187 30.32 -23.23 21.81
N PRO A 188 30.11 -23.71 20.57
CA PRO A 188 30.80 -24.91 20.10
C PRO A 188 32.27 -24.59 19.80
N PRO A 189 33.20 -25.53 20.09
CA PRO A 189 34.63 -25.34 19.86
C PRO A 189 35.00 -25.66 18.40
N ASP A 190 36.09 -25.04 17.96
CA ASP A 190 36.95 -25.43 16.83
C ASP A 190 36.43 -25.14 15.40
N LEU A 191 36.91 -24.02 14.83
CA LEU A 191 37.45 -23.94 13.45
C LEU A 191 38.23 -22.61 13.29
N PRO A 192 39.34 -22.59 12.53
CA PRO A 192 40.33 -21.52 12.58
C PRO A 192 39.86 -20.26 11.84
N PHE A 193 40.11 -19.11 12.48
CA PHE A 193 40.02 -17.78 11.91
C PHE A 193 40.94 -17.64 10.69
N ASP A 194 40.40 -17.18 9.56
CA ASP A 194 40.94 -16.03 8.82
C ASP A 194 39.99 -15.58 7.69
N PHE A 195 40.03 -14.27 7.40
CA PHE A 195 39.38 -13.48 6.31
C PHE A 195 38.05 -12.74 6.64
N PRO A 196 37.73 -11.63 5.91
CA PRO A 196 37.97 -10.23 6.28
C PRO A 196 36.64 -9.48 6.57
N PRO A 197 36.64 -8.22 7.04
CA PRO A 197 35.39 -7.52 7.30
C PRO A 197 34.71 -7.12 5.98
N ASN A 198 33.40 -7.41 5.89
CA ASN A 198 32.40 -6.90 4.92
C ASN A 198 31.94 -7.84 3.78
N SER A 199 31.48 -9.05 4.13
CA SER A 199 30.62 -9.84 3.23
C SER A 199 29.37 -10.29 3.99
N LEU A 200 28.18 -9.79 3.58
CA LEU A 200 26.89 -10.32 4.02
C LEU A 200 26.73 -11.76 3.51
N CYS A 201 26.74 -12.75 4.41
CA CYS A 201 26.40 -14.12 4.10
C CYS A 201 24.89 -14.25 3.80
N PHE A 202 24.57 -14.75 2.61
CA PHE A 202 23.24 -15.26 2.25
C PHE A 202 22.94 -16.52 3.07
N LEU A 203 21.79 -16.57 3.75
CA LEU A 203 21.22 -17.81 4.29
C LEU A 203 20.03 -18.23 3.42
N TYR A 204 20.27 -19.22 2.57
CA TYR A 204 19.23 -20.04 1.95
C TYR A 204 18.67 -21.01 2.99
N PHE A 205 17.35 -21.05 3.17
CA PHE A 205 16.69 -22.19 3.81
C PHE A 205 15.74 -22.84 2.79
N HIS A 206 16.12 -24.06 2.40
CA HIS A 206 15.20 -25.04 1.81
C HIS A 206 14.35 -25.62 2.95
N PHE A 207 13.03 -25.63 2.78
CA PHE A 207 12.14 -26.46 3.60
C PHE A 207 11.72 -27.69 2.82
N HIS A 208 11.72 -28.81 3.54
CA HIS A 208 11.31 -30.14 3.11
C HIS A 208 9.86 -30.39 3.48
#